data_AF-A0A1X1QJI6-F1
#
_entry.id   AF-A0A1X1QJI6-F1
#
_cell.length_a   1.000
_cell.length_b   1.000
_cell.length_c   1.000
_cell.angle_alpha   90.00
_cell.angle_beta   90.00
_cell.angle_gamma   90.00
#
_symmetry.space_group_name_H-M   'P 1'
#
loop_
_entity.id
_entity.type
_entity.pdbx_description
1 polymer ?
#
loop_
_entity_poly.entity_id
_entity_poly.type
_entity_poly.pdbx_seq_one_letter_code
_entity_poly.pdbx_strand_id
1 'polypeptide(L)'
;MEDPRYQPDKKRKLCKRRAAIEPIIGHLKSDFRLSRNLLKGQIGDKINVLMAAGAWNLKKWLSNSRYFFVFAENALFSHEKLLVFRCNV
;
A
#
# COMPACT_ATOMS: atom_id res chain seq x y z
N MET A 1 -26.05 34.98 -3.40
CA MET A 1 -24.72 35.62 -3.24
C MET A 1 -23.75 34.50 -2.91
N GLU A 2 -22.81 34.19 -3.80
CA GLU A 2 -21.86 33.09 -3.59
C GLU A 2 -20.66 33.60 -2.76
N ASP A 3 -20.30 32.91 -1.67
CA ASP A 3 -19.22 33.35 -0.78
C ASP A 3 -17.89 33.39 -1.57
N PRO A 4 -17.15 34.52 -1.61
CA PRO A 4 -15.87 34.64 -2.29
C PRO A 4 -14.81 33.63 -1.79
N ARG A 5 -14.99 33.05 -0.60
CA ARG A 5 -14.12 32.00 -0.03
C ARG A 5 -14.43 30.58 -0.52
N TYR A 6 -15.55 30.36 -1.20
CA TYR A 6 -15.95 29.03 -1.65
C TYR A 6 -14.95 28.42 -2.64
N GLN A 7 -14.47 29.20 -3.61
CA GLN A 7 -13.50 28.74 -4.61
C GLN A 7 -12.13 28.34 -4.03
N PRO A 8 -11.45 29.16 -3.20
CA PRO A 8 -10.16 28.79 -2.62
C PRO A 8 -10.28 27.62 -1.63
N ASP A 9 -11.37 27.52 -0.88
CA ASP A 9 -11.60 26.40 0.03
C ASP A 9 -11.80 25.08 -0.72
N LYS A 10 -12.53 25.12 -1.84
CA LYS A 10 -12.70 23.99 -2.75
C LYS A 10 -11.36 23.55 -3.33
N LYS A 11 -10.52 24.49 -3.79
CA LYS A 11 -9.16 24.21 -4.30
C LYS A 11 -8.28 23.59 -3.21
N ARG A 12 -8.27 24.14 -1.99
CA ARG A 12 -7.49 23.63 -0.85
C ARG A 12 -7.88 22.19 -0.50
N LYS A 13 -9.17 21.87 -0.50
CA LYS A 13 -9.67 20.50 -0.27
C LYS A 13 -9.17 19.53 -1.34
N LEU A 14 -9.15 19.92 -2.62
CA LEU A 14 -8.66 19.08 -3.72
C LEU A 14 -7.15 18.84 -3.62
N CYS A 15 -6.36 19.89 -3.35
CA CYS A 15 -4.91 19.75 -3.19
C CYS A 15 -4.55 18.85 -2.01
N LYS A 16 -5.24 18.98 -0.87
CA LYS A 16 -5.03 18.08 0.29
C LYS A 16 -5.26 16.61 -0.05
N ARG A 17 -6.30 16.31 -0.84
CA ARG A 17 -6.57 14.94 -1.32
C ARG A 17 -5.46 14.42 -2.26
N ARG A 18 -4.93 15.29 -3.13
CA ARG A 18 -3.83 14.92 -4.04
C ARG A 18 -2.49 14.72 -3.32
N ALA A 19 -2.18 15.57 -2.34
CA ALA A 19 -0.95 15.47 -1.56
C ALA A 19 -0.79 14.11 -0.84
N ALA A 20 -1.90 13.44 -0.47
CA ALA A 20 -1.86 12.12 0.12
C ALA A 20 -1.51 10.99 -0.87
N ILE A 21 -1.81 11.16 -2.17
CA ILE A 21 -1.59 10.13 -3.20
C ILE A 21 -0.29 10.33 -3.99
N GLU A 22 0.20 11.57 -4.10
CA GLU A 22 1.45 11.89 -4.79
C GLU A 22 2.68 11.10 -4.30
N PRO A 23 2.91 10.88 -3.00
CA PRO A 23 4.05 10.05 -2.57
C PRO A 23 3.94 8.59 -3.05
N ILE A 24 2.73 8.03 -3.09
CA ILE A 24 2.48 6.67 -3.59
C ILE A 24 2.75 6.59 -5.09
N ILE A 25 2.32 7.61 -5.85
CA ILE A 25 2.60 7.70 -7.29
C ILE A 25 4.10 7.87 -7.54
N GLY A 26 4.81 8.63 -6.69
CA GLY A 26 6.27 8.75 -6.70
C GLY A 26 6.95 7.39 -6.54
N HIS A 27 6.58 6.63 -5.50
CA HIS A 27 7.08 5.26 -5.29
C HIS A 27 6.74 4.31 -6.44
N LEU A 28 5.54 4.39 -7.02
CA LEU A 28 5.17 3.60 -8.20
C LEU A 28 6.08 3.92 -9.40
N LYS A 29 6.43 5.19 -9.60
CA LYS A 29 7.35 5.62 -10.67
C LYS A 29 8.78 5.12 -10.49
N SER A 30 9.34 5.19 -9.28
CA SER A 30 10.71 4.77 -9.00
C SER A 30 10.82 3.25 -8.83
N ASP A 31 9.99 2.65 -7.99
CA ASP A 31 10.18 1.30 -7.47
C ASP A 31 9.54 0.25 -8.39
N PHE A 32 8.43 0.60 -9.04
CA PHE A 32 7.67 -0.29 -9.93
C PHE A 32 7.88 0.04 -11.41
N ARG A 33 8.93 0.82 -11.71
CA ARG A 33 9.35 1.19 -13.07
C ARG A 33 8.23 1.81 -13.91
N LEU A 34 7.22 2.40 -13.28
CA LEU A 34 6.11 3.06 -13.99
C LEU A 34 6.62 4.22 -14.88
N SER A 35 7.79 4.78 -14.56
CA SER A 35 8.45 5.81 -15.38
C SER A 35 9.02 5.31 -16.72
N ARG A 36 9.17 3.99 -16.92
CA ARG A 36 9.73 3.40 -18.14
C ARG A 36 8.70 2.45 -18.73
N ASN A 37 7.86 2.94 -19.63
CA ASN A 37 6.96 2.06 -20.38
C ASN A 37 7.73 1.40 -21.54
N LEU A 38 7.82 0.07 -21.49
CA LEU A 38 8.44 -0.76 -22.53
C LEU A 38 7.43 -1.21 -23.61
N LEU A 39 6.13 -0.97 -23.37
CA LEU A 39 5.03 -1.35 -24.26
C LEU A 39 4.68 -0.19 -25.19
N LYS A 40 4.40 -0.49 -26.46
CA LYS A 40 4.15 0.53 -27.49
C LYS A 40 2.72 1.07 -27.43
N GLY A 41 2.60 2.40 -27.42
CA GLY A 41 1.33 3.12 -27.57
C GLY A 41 0.48 3.21 -26.30
N GLN A 42 -0.66 3.91 -26.43
CA GLN A 42 -1.54 4.25 -25.29
C GLN A 42 -2.13 3.02 -24.57
N ILE A 43 -2.28 1.90 -25.27
CA ILE A 43 -2.74 0.64 -24.67
C ILE A 43 -1.65 0.09 -23.75
N GLY A 44 -0.38 0.15 -24.19
CA GLY A 44 0.78 -0.25 -23.40
C GLY A 44 0.92 0.59 -22.12
N ASP A 45 0.71 1.91 -22.20
CA ASP A 45 0.76 2.79 -21.02
C ASP A 45 -0.26 2.37 -19.96
N LYS A 46 -1.50 2.05 -20.39
CA LYS A 46 -2.57 1.59 -19.49
C LYS A 46 -2.21 0.27 -18.81
N ILE A 47 -1.68 -0.69 -19.58
CA ILE A 47 -1.27 -2.00 -19.05
C ILE A 47 -0.12 -1.85 -18.06
N ASN A 48 0.87 -0.99 -18.35
CA ASN A 48 2.00 -0.72 -17.44
C ASN A 48 1.52 -0.12 -16.10
N VAL A 49 0.58 0.83 -16.14
CA VAL A 49 -0.04 1.40 -14.92
C VAL A 49 -0.76 0.33 -14.10
N LEU A 50 -1.57 -0.52 -14.76
CA LEU A 50 -2.31 -1.59 -14.09
C LEU A 50 -1.38 -2.61 -13.43
N MET A 51 -0.32 -3.04 -14.13
CA MET A 51 0.65 -3.99 -13.59
C MET A 51 1.44 -3.39 -12.42
N ALA A 52 1.89 -2.15 -12.52
CA ALA A 52 2.60 -1.47 -11.42
C ALA A 52 1.72 -1.32 -10.17
N ALA A 53 0.44 -0.94 -10.34
CA ALA A 53 -0.52 -0.86 -9.25
C ALA A 53 -0.82 -2.24 -8.64
N GLY A 54 -0.94 -3.26 -9.48
CA GLY A 54 -1.10 -4.66 -9.07
C GLY A 54 0.07 -5.14 -8.22
N ALA A 55 1.30 -4.92 -8.68
CA ALA A 55 2.52 -5.28 -7.97
C ALA A 55 2.63 -4.59 -6.60
N TRP A 56 2.23 -3.31 -6.49
CA TRP A 56 2.16 -2.61 -5.21
C TRP A 56 1.15 -3.23 -4.24
N ASN A 57 -0.02 -3.64 -4.74
CA ASN A 57 -1.03 -4.30 -3.92
C ASN A 57 -0.58 -5.70 -3.48
N LEU A 58 0.02 -6.49 -4.38
CA LEU A 58 0.59 -7.78 -4.05
C LEU A 58 1.70 -7.67 -2.99
N LYS A 59 2.61 -6.69 -3.11
CA LYS A 59 3.65 -6.44 -2.10
C LYS A 59 3.05 -6.20 -0.70
N LYS A 60 1.96 -5.44 -0.60
CA LYS A 60 1.26 -5.21 0.67
C LYS A 60 0.65 -6.49 1.22
N TRP A 61 0.01 -7.30 0.37
CA TRP A 61 -0.55 -8.59 0.78
C TRP A 61 0.51 -9.56 1.27
N LEU A 62 1.62 -9.72 0.53
CA LEU A 62 2.75 -10.56 0.95
C LEU A 62 3.40 -10.04 2.24
N SER A 63 3.47 -8.73 2.43
CA SER A 63 4.01 -8.18 3.67
C SER A 63 3.08 -8.48 4.85
N ASN A 64 1.77 -8.33 4.67
CA ASN A 64 0.79 -8.61 5.71
C ASN A 64 0.71 -10.10 6.06
N SER A 65 0.76 -10.99 5.06
CA SER A 65 0.77 -12.43 5.28
C SER A 65 2.03 -12.87 6.03
N ARG A 66 3.19 -12.26 5.76
CA ARG A 66 4.42 -12.52 6.51
C ARG A 66 4.28 -12.16 7.99
N TYR A 67 3.71 -11.00 8.31
CA TYR A 67 3.46 -10.63 9.71
C TYR A 67 2.47 -11.58 10.40
N PHE A 68 1.41 -11.99 9.69
CA PHE A 68 0.44 -12.95 10.21
C PHE A 68 1.09 -14.31 10.50
N PHE A 69 1.89 -14.82 9.57
CA PHE A 69 2.58 -16.10 9.72
C PHE A 69 3.58 -16.08 10.89
N VAL A 70 4.43 -15.05 10.97
CA VAL A 70 5.37 -14.88 12.08
C VAL A 70 4.64 -14.74 13.42
N PHE A 71 3.53 -13.98 13.46
CA PHE A 71 2.72 -13.86 14.67
C PHE A 71 2.14 -15.22 15.09
N ALA A 72 1.62 -16.01 14.15
CA ALA A 72 1.07 -17.33 14.42
C ALA A 72 2.13 -18.31 14.96
N GLU A 73 3.33 -18.35 14.39
CA GLU A 73 4.43 -19.18 14.89
C GLU A 73 4.84 -18.80 16.32
N ASN A 74 4.96 -17.49 16.62
CA ASN A 74 5.29 -17.01 17.96
C ASN A 74 4.17 -17.27 18.99
N ALA A 75 2.91 -17.21 18.56
CA ALA A 75 1.76 -17.54 19.41
C ALA A 75 1.72 -19.04 19.74
N LEU A 76 1.99 -19.92 18.77
CA LEU A 76 2.04 -21.37 18.98
C LEU A 76 3.17 -21.76 19.97
N PHE A 77 4.36 -21.18 19.77
CA PHE A 77 5.51 -21.38 20.66
C PHE A 77 5.26 -20.91 22.10
N SER A 78 4.44 -19.87 22.28
CA SER A 78 4.05 -19.39 23.62
C SER A 78 3.06 -20.33 24.32
N HIS A 79 2.16 -20.97 23.57
CA HIS A 79 1.19 -21.92 24.13
C HIS A 79 1.86 -23.22 24.59
N GLU A 80 2.87 -23.68 23.87
CA GLU A 80 3.67 -24.87 24.24
C GLU A 80 4.49 -24.64 25.51
N LYS A 81 5.11 -23.44 25.66
CA LYS A 81 5.82 -23.07 26.90
C LYS A 81 4.90 -22.93 28.10
N LEU A 82 3.69 -22.39 27.94
CA LEU A 82 2.69 -22.29 29.02
C LEU A 82 2.16 -23.68 29.44
N LEU A 83 1.99 -24.62 28.50
CA LEU A 83 1.61 -26.00 28.80
C LEU A 83 2.72 -26.74 29.56
N VAL A 84 3.99 -26.60 29.15
CA VAL A 84 5.13 -27.22 29.86
C VAL A 84 5.32 -26.62 31.26
N PHE A 85 5.13 -25.31 31.44
CA PHE A 85 5.22 -24.66 32.75
C PHE A 85 4.07 -25.10 33.69
N ARG A 86 2.90 -25.43 33.15
CA ARG A 86 1.74 -25.90 33.92
C ARG A 86 1.74 -27.43 34.19
N CYS A 87 2.55 -28.19 33.45
CA CYS A 87 2.82 -29.61 33.73
C CYS A 87 4.05 -29.86 34.63
N ASN A 88 4.89 -28.84 34.89
CA ASN A 88 6.05 -28.93 35.80
C ASN A 88 5.84 -28.23 37.15
N VAL A 89 4.60 -27.82 37.46
CA VAL A 89 4.14 -27.35 38.78
C VAL A 89 3.13 -28.36 39.33
#